data_AF-X1LER3-F1
#
_entry.id   AF-X1LER3-F1
#
_cell.length_a   1.000
_cell.length_b   1.000
_cell.length_c   1.000
_cell.angle_alpha   90.00
_cell.angle_beta   90.00
_cell.angle_gamma   90.00
#
_symmetry.space_group_name_H-M   'P 1'
#
loop_
_entity.id
_entity.type
_entity.pdbx_description
1 polymer ?
#
loop_
_entity_poly.entity_id
_entity_poly.type
_entity_poly.pdbx_seq_one_letter_code
_entity_poly.pdbx_strand_id
1 'polypeptide(L)'
;MSNNDKVARVHSDLYEKAQAKAKAEGISTADAIAKLVAQGGVTPPTSCQLGHFADILAEQGLAPPRRPDWVWGVTDVLPAGMLRGTKLEPYAKARSEAELRCALGDELYGKLTTGELSDGEIFEEPAAEEAAAEEAAEAAEVTG
;
A
#
# COMPACT_ATOMS: atom_id res chain seq x y z
N MET A 1 10.07 33.95 -2.58
CA MET A 1 9.17 33.01 -1.92
C MET A 1 8.56 32.16 -3.03
N SER A 2 9.07 30.96 -3.25
CA SER A 2 8.57 30.08 -4.31
C SER A 2 7.88 28.90 -3.64
N ASN A 3 6.56 28.81 -3.87
CA ASN A 3 5.72 27.66 -3.58
C ASN A 3 6.35 26.41 -4.22
N ASN A 4 6.92 25.54 -3.40
CA ASN A 4 7.18 24.16 -3.79
C ASN A 4 5.98 23.36 -3.30
N ASP A 5 5.07 23.16 -4.23
CA ASP A 5 3.90 22.31 -4.13
C ASP A 5 4.24 20.94 -3.52
N LYS A 6 3.25 20.47 -2.76
CA LYS A 6 3.22 19.27 -1.93
C LYS A 6 3.28 17.99 -2.76
N VAL A 7 4.37 17.77 -3.48
CA VAL A 7 4.69 16.42 -3.99
C VAL A 7 5.23 15.64 -2.81
N ALA A 8 4.40 14.77 -2.25
CA ALA A 8 4.79 13.85 -1.20
C ALA A 8 6.00 13.03 -1.70
N ARG A 9 7.22 13.46 -1.33
CA ARG A 9 8.47 12.72 -1.54
C ARG A 9 8.47 11.52 -0.59
N VAL A 10 7.57 10.59 -0.82
CA VAL A 10 7.49 9.36 -0.05
C VAL A 10 8.24 8.30 -0.83
N HIS A 11 9.14 7.60 -0.13
CA HIS A 11 9.89 6.40 -0.56
C HIS A 11 11.30 6.54 -1.17
N SER A 12 11.96 7.70 -1.21
CA SER A 12 13.40 7.75 -1.57
C SER A 12 14.37 7.64 -0.38
N ASP A 13 13.89 7.87 0.85
CA ASP A 13 14.76 8.09 2.02
C ASP A 13 14.94 6.82 2.90
N LEU A 14 14.12 5.78 2.72
CA LEU A 14 14.21 4.57 3.56
C LEU A 14 15.44 3.70 3.22
N TYR A 15 15.80 3.60 1.95
CA TYR A 15 17.00 2.89 1.54
C TYR A 15 18.27 3.58 2.02
N GLU A 16 18.33 4.91 1.92
CA GLU A 16 19.45 5.73 2.40
C GLU A 16 19.59 5.61 3.93
N LYS A 17 18.47 5.65 4.67
CA LYS A 17 18.43 5.35 6.11
C LYS A 17 18.94 3.94 6.43
N ALA A 18 18.57 2.94 5.63
CA ALA A 18 19.05 1.58 5.79
C ALA A 18 20.56 1.48 5.58
N GLN A 19 21.11 2.16 4.57
CA GLN A 19 22.55 2.22 4.33
C GLN A 19 23.30 2.93 5.46
N ALA A 20 22.78 4.08 5.93
CA ALA A 20 23.36 4.82 7.03
C ALA A 20 23.40 3.98 8.32
N LYS A 21 22.30 3.26 8.61
CA LYS A 21 22.19 2.37 9.77
C LYS A 21 23.11 1.15 9.66
N ALA A 22 23.20 0.54 8.47
CA ALA A 22 24.12 -0.56 8.21
C ALA A 22 25.57 -0.15 8.51
N LYS A 23 25.97 1.04 8.07
CA LYS A 23 27.30 1.60 8.33
C LYS A 23 27.52 1.94 9.81
N ALA A 24 26.52 2.54 10.46
CA ALA A 24 26.62 2.94 11.87
C ALA A 24 26.73 1.75 12.83
N GLU A 25 26.01 0.66 12.52
CA GLU A 25 25.95 -0.53 13.38
C GLU A 25 26.91 -1.66 12.94
N GLY A 26 27.60 -1.50 11.80
CA GLY A 26 28.49 -2.53 11.26
C GLY A 26 27.77 -3.81 10.82
N ILE A 27 26.52 -3.70 10.39
CA ILE A 27 25.66 -4.81 9.94
C ILE A 27 25.44 -4.79 8.43
N SER A 28 24.89 -5.87 7.87
CA SER A 28 24.52 -5.87 6.45
C SER A 28 23.36 -4.91 6.17
N THR A 29 23.26 -4.41 4.94
CA THR A 29 22.10 -3.59 4.53
C THR A 29 20.78 -4.35 4.66
N ALA A 30 20.78 -5.66 4.43
CA ALA A 30 19.59 -6.50 4.63
C ALA A 30 19.14 -6.53 6.10
N ASP A 31 20.07 -6.63 7.05
CA ASP A 31 19.77 -6.60 8.49
C ASP A 31 19.29 -5.21 8.93
N ALA A 32 19.87 -4.15 8.35
CA ALA A 32 19.41 -2.78 8.60
C ALA A 32 17.98 -2.55 8.10
N ILE A 33 17.64 -3.07 6.92
CA ILE A 33 16.27 -3.05 6.38
C ILE A 33 15.34 -3.82 7.31
N ALA A 34 15.69 -5.05 7.72
CA ALA A 34 14.88 -5.85 8.63
C ALA A 34 14.62 -5.13 9.95
N LYS A 35 15.62 -4.42 10.50
CA LYS A 35 15.47 -3.58 11.69
C LYS A 35 14.57 -2.37 11.46
N LEU A 36 14.65 -1.70 10.31
CA LEU A 36 13.78 -0.56 10.00
C LEU A 36 12.32 -1.01 9.84
N VAL A 37 12.08 -2.14 9.17
CA VAL A 37 10.77 -2.77 9.08
C VAL A 37 10.23 -3.10 10.47
N ALA A 38 11.05 -3.72 11.34
CA ALA A 38 10.65 -4.07 12.71
C ALA A 38 10.40 -2.84 13.61
N GLN A 39 11.02 -1.70 13.32
CA GLN A 39 10.86 -0.45 14.08
C GLN A 39 9.66 0.39 13.60
N GLY A 40 8.85 -0.11 12.67
CA GLY A 40 7.74 0.65 12.10
C GLY A 40 8.18 1.74 11.12
N GLY A 41 9.41 1.65 10.60
CA GLY A 41 9.89 2.53 9.52
C GLY A 41 9.21 2.28 8.17
N VAL A 42 8.40 1.21 8.08
CA VAL A 42 7.56 0.89 6.93
C VAL A 42 6.13 0.72 7.40
N THR A 43 5.18 1.29 6.65
CA THR A 43 3.75 1.10 6.93
C THR A 43 3.39 -0.38 6.78
N PRO A 44 2.83 -1.03 7.81
CA PRO A 44 2.42 -2.42 7.70
C PRO A 44 1.30 -2.56 6.65
N PRO A 45 1.26 -3.66 5.89
CA PRO A 45 0.19 -3.89 4.94
C PRO A 45 -1.16 -4.04 5.65
N THR A 46 -2.22 -3.56 4.99
CA THR A 46 -3.60 -3.79 5.40
C THR A 46 -4.03 -5.23 5.15
N SER A 47 -5.14 -5.67 5.75
CA SER A 47 -5.73 -6.99 5.50
C SER A 47 -6.13 -7.20 4.04
N CYS A 48 -6.68 -6.18 3.38
CA CYS A 48 -6.98 -6.20 1.95
C CYS A 48 -5.72 -6.49 1.13
N GLN A 49 -4.64 -5.75 1.41
CA GLN A 49 -3.37 -5.88 0.70
C GLN A 49 -2.76 -7.26 0.88
N LEU A 50 -2.80 -7.82 2.08
CA LEU A 50 -2.33 -9.18 2.34
C LEU A 50 -3.18 -10.24 1.64
N GLY A 51 -4.49 -10.04 1.54
CA GLY A 51 -5.41 -10.92 0.82
C GLY A 51 -5.07 -10.99 -0.67
N HIS A 52 -5.12 -9.86 -1.37
CA HIS A 52 -4.78 -9.80 -2.79
C HIS A 52 -3.34 -10.24 -3.06
N PHE A 53 -2.40 -9.90 -2.17
CA PHE A 53 -1.02 -10.35 -2.33
C PHE A 53 -0.90 -11.88 -2.35
N ALA A 54 -1.63 -12.59 -1.48
CA ALA A 54 -1.66 -14.05 -1.50
C ALA A 54 -2.32 -14.60 -2.78
N ASP A 55 -3.43 -14.00 -3.21
CA ASP A 55 -4.16 -14.42 -4.41
C ASP A 55 -3.31 -14.23 -5.67
N ILE A 56 -2.68 -13.07 -5.85
CA ILE A 56 -1.80 -12.75 -6.99
C ILE A 56 -0.60 -13.70 -7.03
N LEU A 57 -0.01 -14.03 -5.88
CA LEU A 57 1.09 -15.01 -5.84
C LEU A 57 0.61 -16.40 -6.29
N ALA A 58 -0.58 -16.81 -5.87
CA ALA A 58 -1.16 -18.09 -6.29
C ALA A 58 -1.48 -18.10 -7.80
N GLU A 59 -2.01 -17.02 -8.35
CA GLU A 59 -2.24 -16.83 -9.80
C GLU A 59 -0.93 -16.96 -10.60
N GLN A 60 0.18 -16.48 -10.04
CA GLN A 60 1.53 -16.59 -10.62
C GLN A 60 2.21 -17.95 -10.37
N GLY A 61 1.54 -18.89 -9.68
CA GLY A 61 2.10 -20.20 -9.32
C GLY A 61 3.19 -20.13 -8.25
N LEU A 62 3.23 -19.06 -7.46
CA LEU A 62 4.18 -18.83 -6.38
C LEU A 62 3.57 -19.14 -5.02
N ALA A 63 4.38 -19.69 -4.12
CA ALA A 63 3.96 -19.90 -2.75
C ALA A 63 4.01 -18.57 -1.96
N PRO A 64 3.02 -18.31 -1.08
CA PRO A 64 3.08 -17.18 -0.19
C PRO A 64 4.31 -17.30 0.74
N PRO A 65 5.05 -16.20 0.97
CA PRO A 65 6.21 -16.23 1.85
C PRO A 65 5.78 -16.50 3.29
N ARG A 66 6.63 -17.19 4.07
CA ARG A 66 6.38 -17.44 5.51
C ARG A 66 6.23 -16.15 6.34
N ARG A 67 6.82 -15.06 5.86
CA ARG A 67 6.79 -13.73 6.48
C ARG A 67 6.38 -12.69 5.44
N PRO A 68 5.08 -12.57 5.12
CA PRO A 68 4.60 -11.64 4.11
C PRO A 68 4.84 -10.19 4.53
N ASP A 69 4.73 -9.88 5.83
CA ASP A 69 5.10 -8.61 6.46
C ASP A 69 6.54 -8.19 6.14
N TRP A 70 7.47 -9.13 6.22
CA TRP A 70 8.89 -8.86 5.99
C TRP A 70 9.17 -8.65 4.50
N VAL A 71 8.59 -9.48 3.63
CA VAL A 71 8.75 -9.32 2.17
C VAL A 71 8.13 -8.01 1.71
N TRP A 72 6.98 -7.63 2.26
CA TRP A 72 6.35 -6.33 2.04
C TRP A 72 7.30 -5.19 2.40
N GLY A 73 7.84 -5.21 3.63
CA GLY A 73 8.76 -4.19 4.12
C GLY A 73 10.05 -4.09 3.31
N VAL A 74 10.65 -5.23 2.94
CA VAL A 74 11.89 -5.25 2.16
C VAL A 74 11.68 -4.72 0.74
N THR A 75 10.59 -5.11 0.10
CA THR A 75 10.26 -4.64 -1.25
C THR A 75 9.80 -3.17 -1.27
N ASP A 76 9.42 -2.60 -0.13
CA ASP A 76 9.18 -1.15 0.03
C ASP A 76 10.46 -0.33 0.16
N VAL A 77 11.46 -0.90 0.83
CA VAL A 77 12.71 -0.18 1.05
C VAL A 77 13.63 -0.26 -0.16
N LEU A 78 13.62 -1.37 -0.91
CA LEU A 78 14.53 -1.56 -2.04
C LEU A 78 14.06 -0.82 -3.30
N PRO A 79 14.94 -0.04 -3.97
CA PRO A 79 14.60 0.57 -5.24
C PRO A 79 14.21 -0.48 -6.30
N ALA A 80 13.20 -0.18 -7.11
CA ALA A 80 12.69 -1.11 -8.14
C ALA A 80 13.79 -1.63 -9.09
N GLY A 81 14.79 -0.79 -9.41
CA GLY A 81 15.93 -1.19 -10.24
C GLY A 81 16.82 -2.27 -9.62
N MET A 82 16.89 -2.35 -8.28
CA MET A 82 17.65 -3.38 -7.56
C MET A 82 16.88 -4.70 -7.40
N LEU A 83 15.56 -4.67 -7.59
CA LEU A 83 14.71 -5.85 -7.50
C LEU A 83 14.68 -6.64 -8.81
N ARG A 84 14.94 -5.98 -9.95
CA ARG A 84 14.92 -6.60 -11.28
C ARG A 84 15.93 -7.75 -11.38
N GLY A 85 15.46 -8.90 -11.88
CA GLY A 85 16.24 -10.13 -12.02
C GLY A 85 16.48 -10.90 -10.71
N THR A 86 15.98 -10.40 -9.58
CA THR A 86 16.11 -11.07 -8.29
C THR A 86 14.92 -11.97 -7.99
N LYS A 87 15.08 -12.87 -7.02
CA LYS A 87 13.96 -13.68 -6.51
C LYS A 87 12.86 -12.86 -5.83
N LEU A 88 13.14 -11.60 -5.49
CA LEU A 88 12.17 -10.68 -4.88
C LEU A 88 11.33 -9.92 -5.91
N GLU A 89 11.74 -9.90 -7.18
CA GLU A 89 11.01 -9.21 -8.25
C GLU A 89 9.52 -9.59 -8.33
N PRO A 90 9.13 -10.88 -8.36
CA PRO A 90 7.72 -11.24 -8.47
C PRO A 90 6.92 -10.79 -7.24
N TYR A 91 7.50 -10.86 -6.05
CA TYR A 91 6.85 -10.40 -4.83
C TYR A 91 6.69 -8.88 -4.81
N ALA A 92 7.66 -8.13 -5.33
CA ALA A 92 7.55 -6.68 -5.45
C ALA A 92 6.43 -6.28 -6.42
N LYS A 93 6.29 -7.00 -7.55
CA LYS A 93 5.19 -6.79 -8.49
C LYS A 93 3.84 -7.12 -7.88
N ALA A 94 3.72 -8.29 -7.26
CA ALA A 94 2.50 -8.73 -6.58
C ALA A 94 2.07 -7.75 -5.47
N ARG A 95 3.04 -7.17 -4.76
CA ARG A 95 2.77 -6.12 -3.77
C ARG A 95 2.15 -4.88 -4.41
N SER A 96 2.81 -4.29 -5.41
CA SER A 96 2.30 -3.09 -6.09
C SER A 96 0.92 -3.34 -6.71
N GLU A 97 0.70 -4.53 -7.23
CA GLU A 97 -0.59 -4.94 -7.76
C GLU A 97 -1.66 -5.08 -6.66
N ALA A 98 -1.34 -5.67 -5.51
CA ALA A 98 -2.25 -5.74 -4.37
C ALA A 98 -2.60 -4.35 -3.82
N GLU A 99 -1.64 -3.41 -3.82
CA GLU A 99 -1.91 -2.01 -3.45
C GLU A 99 -2.89 -1.36 -4.41
N LEU A 100 -2.74 -1.59 -5.72
CA LEU A 100 -3.65 -1.08 -6.75
C LEU A 100 -5.04 -1.71 -6.68
N ARG A 101 -5.14 -3.05 -6.54
CA ARG A 101 -6.42 -3.76 -6.38
C ARG A 101 -7.18 -3.27 -5.14
N CYS A 102 -6.49 -3.02 -4.03
CA CYS A 102 -7.13 -2.44 -2.84
C CYS A 102 -7.55 -0.98 -2.99
N ALA A 103 -6.79 -0.17 -3.73
CA ALA A 103 -7.10 1.25 -3.91
C ALA A 103 -8.27 1.47 -4.88
N LEU A 104 -8.37 0.64 -5.91
CA LEU A 104 -9.38 0.76 -6.97
C LEU A 104 -10.58 -0.18 -6.79
N GLY A 105 -10.40 -1.31 -6.11
CA GLY A 105 -11.32 -2.45 -6.16
C GLY A 105 -11.10 -3.31 -7.41
N ASP A 106 -11.46 -4.59 -7.33
CA ASP A 106 -11.21 -5.59 -8.38
C ASP A 106 -11.88 -5.25 -9.72
N GLU A 107 -13.07 -4.64 -9.69
CA GLU A 107 -13.82 -4.28 -10.90
C GLU A 107 -13.10 -3.19 -11.71
N LEU A 108 -12.71 -2.10 -11.05
CA LEU A 108 -11.97 -1.00 -11.70
C LEU A 108 -10.56 -1.43 -12.08
N TYR A 109 -9.92 -2.28 -11.28
CA TYR A 109 -8.64 -2.89 -11.65
C TYR A 109 -8.76 -3.77 -12.90
N GLY A 110 -9.84 -4.56 -13.02
CA GLY A 110 -10.15 -5.31 -14.23
C GLY A 110 -10.23 -4.41 -15.47
N LYS A 111 -11.02 -3.33 -15.39
CA LYS A 111 -11.13 -2.34 -16.48
C LYS A 111 -9.79 -1.65 -16.80
N LEU A 112 -8.94 -1.42 -15.78
CA LEU A 112 -7.61 -0.80 -15.96
C LEU A 112 -6.70 -1.71 -16.79
N THR A 113 -6.70 -3.00 -16.45
CA THR A 113 -5.82 -3.99 -17.08
C THR A 113 -6.28 -4.40 -18.48
N THR A 114 -7.59 -4.35 -18.76
CA THR A 114 -8.15 -4.59 -20.10
C THR A 114 -8.12 -3.35 -21.00
N GLY A 115 -7.80 -2.18 -20.46
CA GLY A 115 -7.79 -0.91 -21.19
C GLY A 115 -9.19 -0.35 -21.47
N GLU A 116 -10.20 -0.82 -20.74
CA GLU A 116 -11.60 -0.42 -20.87
C GLU A 116 -11.99 0.71 -19.91
N LEU A 117 -11.06 1.15 -19.06
CA LEU A 117 -11.28 2.25 -18.12
C LEU A 117 -11.44 3.57 -18.90
N SER A 118 -12.66 4.11 -18.86
CA SER A 118 -12.99 5.39 -19.47
C SER A 118 -12.67 6.54 -18.50
N ASP A 119 -12.28 7.72 -19.02
CA ASP A 119 -11.84 8.89 -18.23
C ASP A 119 -12.84 9.38 -17.15
N GLY A 120 -14.07 8.86 -17.13
CA GLY A 120 -15.13 9.23 -16.20
C GLY A 120 -15.30 8.35 -14.95
N GLU A 121 -14.60 7.23 -14.82
CA GLU A 121 -14.81 6.27 -13.69
C GLU A 121 -13.84 6.46 -12.52
N ILE A 122 -12.88 7.40 -12.61
CA ILE A 122 -11.77 7.49 -11.65
C ILE A 122 -12.13 8.27 -10.37
N PHE A 123 -13.23 9.02 -10.34
CA PHE A 123 -13.68 9.71 -9.12
C PHE A 123 -15.20 9.88 -9.08
N GLU A 124 -15.90 8.98 -8.38
CA GLU A 124 -17.06 9.43 -7.60
C GLU A 124 -16.51 9.84 -6.22
N GLU A 125 -16.28 11.14 -6.08
CA GLU A 125 -16.25 11.82 -4.79
C GLU A 125 -17.45 11.29 -3.99
N PRO A 126 -17.29 10.79 -2.74
CA PRO A 126 -18.46 10.34 -1.99
C PRO A 126 -19.37 11.54 -1.89
N ALA A 127 -20.55 11.44 -2.52
CA ALA A 127 -21.60 12.42 -2.33
C ALA A 127 -21.74 12.59 -0.82
N ALA A 128 -21.41 13.78 -0.35
CA ALA A 128 -21.76 14.21 0.99
C ALA A 128 -23.29 14.18 1.04
N GLU A 129 -23.87 13.02 1.37
CA GLU A 129 -25.27 12.92 1.74
C GLU A 129 -25.36 13.53 3.13
N GLU A 130 -25.52 14.85 3.08
CA GLU A 130 -25.94 15.72 4.15
C GLU A 130 -26.99 15.03 5.03
N ALA A 131 -26.70 14.99 6.32
CA ALA A 131 -27.61 15.49 7.35
C ALA A 131 -29.11 15.25 7.09
N ALA A 132 -29.56 14.00 7.17
CA ALA A 132 -30.96 13.66 7.35
C ALA A 132 -31.12 12.53 8.36
N ALA A 133 -30.54 12.71 9.54
CA ALA A 133 -30.84 11.91 10.73
C ALA A 133 -30.86 12.78 11.98
N GLU A 134 -31.47 13.96 11.87
CA GLU A 134 -31.82 14.81 13.01
C GLU A 134 -33.28 15.27 12.88
N GLU A 135 -34.20 14.31 12.74
CA GLU A 135 -35.63 14.54 13.03
C GLU A 135 -36.36 13.18 13.23
N ALA A 136 -35.89 12.39 14.19
CA ALA A 136 -36.63 11.20 14.66
C ALA A 136 -36.50 10.98 16.18
N ALA A 137 -36.15 12.04 16.93
CA ALA A 137 -35.99 11.97 18.39
C ALA A 137 -36.79 13.02 19.18
N GLU A 138 -37.61 13.86 18.54
CA GLU A 138 -38.45 14.85 19.25
C GLU A 138 -39.94 14.67 18.91
N ALA A 139 -40.51 13.51 19.24
CA ALA A 139 -41.97 13.32 19.23
C ALA A 139 -42.46 12.33 20.31
N ALA A 140 -41.75 12.19 21.43
CA ALA A 140 -42.09 11.19 22.46
C ALA A 140 -42.17 11.71 23.91
N GLU A 141 -42.14 13.03 24.18
CA GLU A 141 -42.23 13.53 25.57
C GLU A 141 -43.23 14.68 25.85
N VAL A 142 -44.16 15.01 24.93
CA VAL A 142 -45.26 15.94 25.25
C VAL A 142 -46.60 15.41 24.75
N THR A 143 -47.11 14.36 25.41
CA THR A 143 -48.53 14.11 25.74
C THR A 143 -48.63 12.71 26.36
N GLY A 144 -48.55 12.64 27.68
CA GLY A 144 -48.73 11.43 28.48
C GLY A 144 -48.52 11.69 29.95
#